data_AF-A0A2D5QLP1-F1
#
_entry.id   AF-A0A2D5QLP1-F1
#
_cell.length_a   1.000
_cell.length_b   1.000
_cell.length_c   1.000
_cell.angle_alpha   90.00
_cell.angle_beta   90.00
_cell.angle_gamma   90.00
#
_symmetry.space_group_name_H-M   'P 1'
#
loop_
_entity.id
_entity.type
_entity.pdbx_description
1 polymer ?
#
loop_
_entity_poly.entity_id
_entity_poly.type
_entity_poly.pdbx_seq_one_letter_code
_entity_poly.pdbx_strand_id
1 'polypeptide(L)'
;MPRIKRTFGIKTRKFDDQTFENDFRYPPKPDSYYDVKEKGVCRWCDSIINDEYGRRNMRASWHPDCSDKYLMYYNSKHIRKYIKQRDYAECCECGEYDPRFQIDHIRPLYEQKFKTADEVDWSYWNEKNLQTLCRPCHKKKTKTDMEKLRLLNEKNKID
;
A
#
# COMPACT_ATOMS: atom_id res chain seq x y z
N MET A 1 -23.54 -19.94 -13.95
CA MET A 1 -22.51 -19.21 -13.17
C MET A 1 -21.46 -18.68 -14.14
N PRO A 2 -21.28 -17.36 -14.28
CA PRO A 2 -20.28 -16.85 -15.22
C PRO A 2 -18.89 -17.20 -14.67
N ARG A 3 -18.14 -17.98 -15.45
CA ARG A 3 -16.74 -18.34 -15.17
C ARG A 3 -15.94 -17.06 -15.05
N ILE A 4 -15.46 -16.77 -13.84
CA ILE A 4 -14.46 -15.73 -13.60
C ILE A 4 -13.31 -16.01 -14.56
N LYS A 5 -13.12 -15.15 -15.59
CA LYS A 5 -11.99 -15.24 -16.50
C LYS A 5 -10.74 -15.15 -15.62
N ARG A 6 -10.05 -16.27 -15.46
CA ARG A 6 -8.71 -16.31 -14.88
C ARG A 6 -7.86 -15.30 -15.66
N THR A 7 -7.55 -14.18 -15.04
CA THR A 7 -6.57 -13.20 -15.53
C THR A 7 -5.17 -13.78 -15.35
N PHE A 8 -4.89 -14.94 -15.95
CA PHE A 8 -3.54 -15.39 -16.17
C PHE A 8 -3.07 -14.77 -17.49
N GLY A 9 -2.16 -13.80 -17.41
CA GLY A 9 -1.36 -13.40 -18.57
C GLY A 9 -1.73 -12.09 -19.26
N ILE A 10 -2.77 -11.36 -18.85
CA ILE A 10 -2.79 -9.93 -19.18
C ILE A 10 -1.83 -9.28 -18.20
N LYS A 11 -0.60 -8.98 -18.65
CA LYS A 11 0.25 -7.98 -17.99
C LYS A 11 -0.56 -6.68 -18.03
N THR A 12 -1.40 -6.44 -17.02
CA THR A 12 -1.97 -5.13 -16.77
C THR A 12 -0.80 -4.26 -16.33
N ARG A 13 -0.08 -3.78 -17.34
CA ARG A 13 1.21 -3.06 -17.37
C ARG A 13 1.33 -1.86 -16.42
N LYS A 14 0.32 -1.56 -15.59
CA LYS A 14 0.36 -0.47 -14.60
C LYS A 14 0.68 -0.91 -13.18
N PHE A 15 0.61 -2.21 -12.87
CA PHE A 15 0.81 -2.70 -11.50
C PHE A 15 2.28 -3.02 -11.20
N ASP A 16 3.00 -3.51 -12.20
CA ASP A 16 4.45 -3.73 -12.08
C ASP A 16 5.21 -2.40 -12.08
N ASP A 17 4.64 -1.32 -12.63
CA ASP A 17 5.21 0.04 -12.59
C ASP A 17 5.03 0.73 -11.21
N GLN A 18 4.17 0.19 -10.34
CA GLN A 18 3.99 0.65 -8.95
C GLN A 18 5.14 0.13 -8.09
N THR A 19 6.31 0.72 -8.31
CA THR A 19 7.49 0.52 -7.49
C THR A 19 7.88 1.83 -6.87
N PHE A 20 8.57 1.75 -5.74
CA PHE A 20 9.02 2.91 -5.01
C PHE A 20 9.99 3.76 -5.85
N GLU A 21 10.83 3.14 -6.69
CA GLU A 21 11.76 3.83 -7.57
C GLU A 21 11.05 4.69 -8.63
N ASN A 22 9.86 4.27 -9.07
CA ASN A 22 9.07 4.99 -10.07
C ASN A 22 8.15 6.04 -9.43
N ASP A 23 7.54 5.71 -8.29
CA ASP A 23 6.65 6.59 -7.55
C ASP A 23 6.74 6.26 -6.05
N PHE A 24 7.31 7.20 -5.29
CA PHE A 24 7.47 7.14 -3.83
C PHE A 24 6.16 6.94 -3.07
N ARG A 25 5.00 7.01 -3.74
CA ARG A 25 3.70 6.70 -3.16
C ARG A 25 3.46 5.21 -2.96
N TYR A 26 4.18 4.34 -3.66
CA TYR A 26 4.07 2.91 -3.49
C TYR A 26 5.22 2.38 -2.64
N PRO A 27 4.94 1.50 -1.66
CA PRO A 27 6.02 0.90 -0.88
C PRO A 27 6.87 0.03 -1.80
N PRO A 28 8.18 -0.13 -1.51
CA PRO A 28 8.99 -1.12 -2.18
C PRO A 28 8.38 -2.51 -1.98
N LYS A 29 8.66 -3.44 -2.88
CA LYS A 29 8.24 -4.84 -2.73
C LYS A 29 9.43 -5.63 -2.17
N PRO A 30 9.20 -6.64 -1.31
CA PRO A 30 10.29 -7.50 -0.85
C PRO A 30 10.89 -8.26 -2.04
N ASP A 31 12.18 -8.58 -1.99
CA ASP A 31 12.89 -9.32 -3.06
C ASP A 31 12.20 -10.64 -3.39
N SER A 32 11.67 -11.32 -2.36
CA SER A 32 10.87 -12.55 -2.49
C SER A 32 9.69 -12.42 -3.47
N TYR A 33 9.15 -11.21 -3.68
CA TYR A 33 8.11 -10.96 -4.68
C TYR A 33 8.60 -11.20 -6.11
N TYR A 34 9.85 -10.89 -6.38
CA TYR A 34 10.46 -11.08 -7.69
C TYR A 34 11.16 -12.44 -7.80
N ASP A 35 11.79 -12.93 -6.72
CA ASP A 35 12.71 -14.06 -6.78
C ASP A 35 12.05 -15.43 -6.59
N VAL A 36 10.98 -15.51 -5.79
CA VAL A 36 10.31 -16.79 -5.53
C VAL A 36 9.65 -17.30 -6.81
N LYS A 37 10.20 -18.41 -7.35
CA LYS A 37 9.62 -19.17 -8.48
C LYS A 37 9.07 -20.53 -8.09
N GLU A 38 9.44 -21.02 -6.91
CA GLU A 38 9.04 -22.35 -6.45
C GLU A 38 7.57 -22.40 -5.99
N LYS A 39 6.91 -23.53 -6.22
CA LYS A 39 5.53 -23.76 -5.78
C LYS A 39 5.48 -23.99 -4.26
N GLY A 40 4.46 -23.50 -3.58
CA GLY A 40 4.32 -23.67 -2.13
C GLY A 40 5.31 -22.88 -1.29
N VAL A 41 5.91 -21.84 -1.86
CA VAL A 41 6.69 -20.82 -1.16
C VAL A 41 5.99 -19.48 -1.34
N CYS A 42 5.91 -18.69 -0.28
CA CYS A 42 5.20 -17.42 -0.33
C CYS A 42 6.01 -16.35 -1.04
N ARG A 43 5.36 -15.68 -1.98
CA ARG A 43 5.90 -14.57 -2.77
C ARG A 43 6.03 -13.24 -2.00
N TRP A 44 5.86 -13.22 -0.69
CA TRP A 44 5.95 -11.99 0.11
C TRP A 44 6.93 -12.12 1.25
N CYS A 45 6.92 -13.25 1.92
CA CYS A 45 7.75 -13.50 3.09
C CYS A 45 8.70 -14.68 2.91
N ASP A 46 8.88 -15.19 1.68
CA ASP A 46 9.74 -16.33 1.29
C ASP A 46 9.56 -17.66 2.05
N SER A 47 8.63 -17.71 2.99
CA SER A 47 8.42 -18.88 3.84
C SER A 47 7.57 -19.95 3.15
N ILE A 48 7.76 -21.21 3.56
CA ILE A 48 6.98 -22.35 3.06
C ILE A 48 5.50 -22.17 3.44
N ILE A 49 4.62 -22.46 2.49
CA ILE A 49 3.17 -22.49 2.72
C ILE A 49 2.80 -23.92 3.04
N ASN A 50 2.31 -24.17 4.25
CA ASN A 50 1.84 -25.48 4.66
C ASN A 50 0.32 -25.60 4.51
N ASP A 51 -0.16 -26.83 4.30
CA ASP A 51 -1.57 -27.19 4.43
C ASP A 51 -1.96 -27.42 5.90
N GLU A 52 -3.23 -27.80 6.12
CA GLU A 52 -3.77 -28.08 7.45
C GLU A 52 -3.07 -29.26 8.17
N TYR A 53 -2.34 -30.12 7.45
CA TYR A 53 -1.59 -31.26 7.97
C TYR A 53 -0.08 -30.97 8.08
N GLY A 54 0.35 -29.73 7.86
CA GLY A 54 1.76 -29.32 7.92
C GLY A 54 2.59 -29.72 6.70
N ARG A 55 1.97 -30.19 5.61
CA ARG A 55 2.66 -30.54 4.36
C ARG A 55 2.75 -29.32 3.45
N ARG A 56 3.81 -29.21 2.67
CA ARG A 56 3.98 -28.10 1.70
C ARG A 56 2.82 -28.06 0.70
N ASN A 57 2.11 -26.94 0.68
CA ASN A 57 0.99 -26.69 -0.21
C ASN A 57 1.46 -26.23 -1.59
N MET A 58 1.61 -27.19 -2.51
CA MET A 58 2.09 -26.93 -3.87
C MET A 58 1.13 -26.13 -4.77
N ARG A 59 -0.07 -25.77 -4.29
CA ARG A 59 -1.07 -25.00 -5.04
C ARG A 59 -1.09 -23.53 -4.67
N ALA A 60 -0.56 -23.17 -3.51
CA ALA A 60 -0.54 -21.80 -3.03
C ALA A 60 0.79 -21.10 -3.39
N SER A 61 0.73 -19.78 -3.57
CA SER A 61 1.88 -18.91 -3.76
C SER A 61 1.93 -17.73 -2.79
N TRP A 62 0.93 -17.63 -1.90
CA TRP A 62 0.83 -16.62 -0.85
C TRP A 62 0.24 -17.25 0.41
N HIS A 63 0.78 -16.92 1.59
CA HIS A 63 0.02 -17.10 2.83
C HIS A 63 -1.18 -16.15 2.85
N PRO A 64 -2.30 -16.53 3.48
CA PRO A 64 -3.47 -15.65 3.63
C PRO A 64 -3.10 -14.27 4.18
N ASP A 65 -2.35 -14.20 5.29
CA ASP A 65 -1.96 -12.95 5.93
C ASP A 65 -1.02 -12.09 5.06
N CYS A 66 -0.12 -12.73 4.32
CA CYS A 66 0.76 -12.05 3.37
C CYS A 66 -0.03 -11.44 2.21
N SER A 67 -1.04 -12.18 1.70
CA SER A 67 -1.91 -11.68 0.65
C SER A 67 -2.76 -10.50 1.13
N ASP A 68 -3.25 -10.54 2.38
CA ASP A 68 -4.02 -9.45 2.96
C ASP A 68 -3.16 -8.20 3.17
N LYS A 69 -1.97 -8.36 3.75
CA LYS A 69 -0.99 -7.27 3.91
C LYS A 69 -0.63 -6.62 2.57
N TYR A 70 -0.41 -7.42 1.53
CA TYR A 70 -0.20 -6.92 0.18
C TYR A 70 -1.40 -6.13 -0.35
N LEU A 71 -2.62 -6.63 -0.18
CA LEU A 71 -3.83 -5.92 -0.59
C LEU A 71 -4.01 -4.61 0.18
N MET A 72 -3.64 -4.56 1.46
CA MET A 72 -3.68 -3.35 2.28
C MET A 72 -2.78 -2.25 1.72
N TYR A 73 -1.61 -2.59 1.18
CA TYR A 73 -0.69 -1.60 0.59
C TYR A 73 -1.07 -1.19 -0.83
N TYR A 74 -1.42 -2.15 -1.70
CA TYR A 74 -1.51 -1.89 -3.14
C TYR A 74 -2.94 -1.88 -3.70
N ASN A 75 -3.95 -2.21 -2.89
CA ASN A 75 -5.35 -2.21 -3.34
C ASN A 75 -6.18 -1.14 -2.61
N SER A 76 -6.41 -0.02 -3.29
CA SER A 76 -7.16 1.12 -2.76
C SER A 76 -8.58 0.78 -2.30
N LYS A 77 -9.24 -0.23 -2.90
CA LYS A 77 -10.58 -0.67 -2.48
C LYS A 77 -10.52 -1.48 -1.18
N HIS A 78 -9.51 -2.34 -1.05
CA HIS A 78 -9.31 -3.17 0.14
C HIS A 78 -9.02 -2.31 1.37
N ILE A 79 -8.03 -1.42 1.27
CA ILE A 79 -7.70 -0.50 2.35
C ILE A 79 -8.86 0.44 2.68
N ARG A 80 -9.60 0.94 1.68
CA ARG A 80 -10.78 1.79 1.94
C ARG A 80 -11.90 1.06 2.67
N LYS A 81 -12.10 -0.22 2.38
CA LYS A 81 -13.06 -1.05 3.12
C LYS A 81 -12.61 -1.20 4.58
N TYR A 82 -11.35 -1.53 4.81
CA TYR A 82 -10.78 -1.67 6.16
C TYR A 82 -10.89 -0.36 6.96
N ILE A 83 -10.43 0.77 6.40
CA ILE A 83 -10.46 2.07 7.08
C ILE A 83 -11.89 2.52 7.39
N LYS A 84 -12.84 2.27 6.47
CA LYS A 84 -14.26 2.54 6.74
C LYS A 84 -14.79 1.75 7.96
N GLN A 85 -14.37 0.50 8.12
CA GLN A 85 -14.77 -0.33 9.24
C GLN A 85 -14.12 0.13 10.55
N ARG A 86 -12.86 0.61 10.49
CA ARG A 86 -12.10 1.10 11.63
C ARG A 86 -12.61 2.45 12.15
N ASP A 87 -12.82 3.40 11.24
CA ASP A 87 -13.06 4.81 11.58
C ASP A 87 -14.52 5.23 11.39
N TYR A 88 -15.40 4.34 10.93
CA TYR A 88 -16.82 4.61 10.65
C TYR A 88 -17.08 5.79 9.70
N ALA A 89 -16.08 6.17 8.89
CA ALA A 89 -16.08 7.35 8.02
C ALA A 89 -16.17 8.71 8.77
N GLU A 90 -15.73 8.73 10.03
CA GLU A 90 -15.60 9.94 10.84
C GLU A 90 -14.22 10.57 10.65
N CYS A 91 -14.20 11.90 10.49
CA CYS A 91 -12.96 12.64 10.26
C CYS A 91 -12.10 12.68 11.52
N CYS A 92 -10.84 12.26 11.43
CA CYS A 92 -9.89 12.31 12.55
C CYS A 92 -9.50 13.75 12.98
N GLU A 93 -9.66 14.75 12.11
CA GLU A 93 -9.35 16.16 12.44
C GLU A 93 -10.53 16.88 13.09
N CYS A 94 -11.75 16.67 12.60
CA CYS A 94 -12.93 17.47 13.01
C CYS A 94 -14.09 16.66 13.60
N GLY A 95 -14.03 15.32 13.61
CA GLY A 95 -15.08 14.43 14.11
C GLY A 95 -16.29 14.24 13.19
N GLU A 96 -16.44 15.07 12.15
CA GLU A 96 -17.60 15.01 11.26
C GLU A 96 -17.61 13.75 10.38
N TYR A 97 -18.80 13.18 10.21
CA TYR A 97 -19.05 12.07 9.28
C TYR A 97 -19.05 12.54 7.82
N ASP A 98 -18.30 11.87 6.95
CA ASP A 98 -18.37 12.07 5.49
C ASP A 98 -18.35 10.71 4.77
N PRO A 99 -19.43 10.28 4.10
CA PRO A 99 -19.44 9.01 3.37
C PRO A 99 -18.46 9.01 2.18
N ARG A 100 -18.05 10.20 1.74
CA ARG A 100 -17.05 10.44 0.68
C ARG A 100 -15.68 10.83 1.24
N PHE A 101 -15.40 10.47 2.49
CA PHE A 101 -14.10 10.66 3.15
C PHE A 101 -12.92 10.25 2.26
N GLN A 102 -11.78 10.87 2.50
CA GLN A 102 -10.51 10.50 1.91
C GLN A 102 -9.66 9.78 2.96
N ILE A 103 -8.84 8.85 2.49
CA ILE A 103 -7.82 8.21 3.31
C ILE A 103 -6.54 8.97 3.01
N ASP A 104 -5.91 9.48 4.04
CA ASP A 104 -4.66 10.22 3.90
C ASP A 104 -3.66 9.74 4.94
N HIS A 105 -2.39 10.02 4.71
CA HIS A 105 -1.33 9.63 5.62
C HIS A 105 -1.20 10.66 6.74
N ILE A 106 -1.01 10.20 7.99
CA ILE A 106 -0.71 11.04 9.16
C ILE A 106 0.69 11.64 8.96
N ARG A 107 1.70 10.78 8.78
CA ARG A 107 3.03 11.16 8.30
C ARG A 107 3.01 11.13 6.76
N PRO A 108 3.17 12.26 6.08
CA PRO A 108 2.94 12.35 4.65
C PRO A 108 4.05 11.66 3.83
N LEU A 109 3.65 10.98 2.76
CA LEU A 109 4.58 10.19 1.93
C LEU A 109 5.68 11.01 1.25
N TYR A 110 5.54 12.33 1.09
CA TYR A 110 6.60 13.15 0.49
C TYR A 110 7.91 13.08 1.31
N GLU A 111 7.84 12.75 2.60
CA GLU A 111 9.02 12.58 3.47
C GLU A 111 9.88 11.38 3.06
N GLN A 112 9.35 10.47 2.23
CA GLN A 112 10.11 9.33 1.69
C GLN A 112 10.66 9.59 0.28
N LYS A 113 10.28 10.67 -0.42
CA LYS A 113 10.49 10.83 -1.87
C LYS A 113 11.94 10.66 -2.35
N PHE A 114 12.92 11.12 -1.58
CA PHE A 114 14.34 11.15 -1.97
C PHE A 114 15.18 10.09 -1.25
N LYS A 115 14.53 9.17 -0.53
CA LYS A 115 15.21 8.06 0.13
C LYS A 115 15.45 6.94 -0.87
N THR A 116 16.48 6.15 -0.63
CA THR A 116 16.67 4.88 -1.33
C THR A 116 15.77 3.78 -0.75
N ALA A 117 15.66 2.64 -1.44
CA ALA A 117 14.80 1.54 -1.01
C ALA A 117 15.23 0.96 0.36
N ASP A 118 16.53 0.98 0.66
CA ASP A 118 17.13 0.55 1.93
C ASP A 118 16.94 1.55 3.08
N GLU A 119 16.75 2.83 2.78
CA GLU A 119 16.53 3.89 3.78
C GLU A 119 15.05 4.17 4.05
N VAL A 120 14.15 3.61 3.24
CA VAL A 120 12.72 3.89 3.33
C VAL A 120 12.11 3.33 4.61
N ASP A 121 11.30 4.15 5.26
CA ASP A 121 10.56 3.73 6.44
C ASP A 121 9.23 3.12 6.02
N TRP A 122 9.15 1.79 6.03
CA TRP A 122 7.93 1.03 5.68
C TRP A 122 6.72 1.40 6.53
N SER A 123 6.91 1.96 7.73
CA SER A 123 5.81 2.33 8.60
C SER A 123 4.91 3.43 8.01
N TYR A 124 5.39 4.16 6.99
CA TYR A 124 4.58 5.16 6.29
C TYR A 124 3.37 4.56 5.56
N TRP A 125 3.46 3.32 5.08
CA TRP A 125 2.35 2.67 4.35
C TRP A 125 1.47 1.80 5.24
N ASN A 126 1.84 1.63 6.51
CA ASN A 126 1.02 0.88 7.45
C ASN A 126 -0.32 1.58 7.68
N GLU A 127 -1.36 0.78 7.91
CA GLU A 127 -2.71 1.24 8.17
C GLU A 127 -2.78 2.18 9.40
N LYS A 128 -1.86 2.02 10.35
CA LYS A 128 -1.72 2.90 11.52
C LYS A 128 -1.27 4.31 11.17
N ASN A 129 -0.57 4.50 10.04
CA ASN A 129 -0.22 5.81 9.52
C ASN A 129 -1.32 6.40 8.61
N LEU A 130 -2.46 5.73 8.46
CA LEU A 130 -3.59 6.24 7.69
C LEU A 130 -4.65 6.86 8.62
N GLN A 131 -5.24 7.95 8.17
CA GLN A 131 -6.33 8.66 8.83
C GLN A 131 -7.49 8.89 7.86
N THR A 132 -8.71 8.89 8.41
CA THR A 132 -9.93 9.27 7.70
C THR A 132 -10.10 10.77 7.78
N LEU A 133 -10.22 11.45 6.64
CA LEU A 133 -10.46 12.89 6.57
C LEU A 133 -11.71 13.20 5.75
N CYS A 134 -12.55 14.10 6.24
CA CYS A 134 -13.61 14.70 5.44
C CYS A 134 -12.99 15.55 4.31
N ARG A 135 -13.75 15.80 3.24
CA ARG A 135 -13.21 16.53 2.06
C ARG A 135 -12.60 17.91 2.39
N PRO A 136 -13.19 18.75 3.27
CA PRO A 136 -12.59 20.02 3.68
C PRO A 136 -11.22 19.87 4.37
N CYS A 137 -11.13 18.99 5.38
CA CYS A 137 -9.90 18.70 6.12
C CYS A 137 -8.80 18.16 5.19
N HIS A 138 -9.16 17.19 4.34
CA HIS A 138 -8.24 16.65 3.33
C HIS A 138 -7.71 17.73 2.38
N LYS A 139 -8.55 18.65 1.90
CA LYS A 139 -8.12 19.75 1.01
C LYS A 139 -7.15 20.69 1.71
N LYS A 140 -7.41 21.03 2.99
CA LYS A 140 -6.53 21.85 3.81
C LYS A 140 -5.16 21.19 3.97
N LYS A 141 -5.12 19.91 4.37
CA LYS A 141 -3.88 19.13 4.49
C LYS A 141 -3.13 19.02 3.17
N THR A 142 -3.82 18.70 2.07
CA THR A 142 -3.22 18.62 0.73
C THR A 142 -2.49 19.91 0.37
N LYS A 143 -3.06 21.08 0.65
CA LYS A 143 -2.42 22.37 0.37
C LYS A 143 -1.11 22.53 1.15
N THR A 144 -1.12 22.20 2.44
CA THR A 144 0.07 22.25 3.29
C THR A 144 1.15 21.27 2.85
N ASP A 145 0.77 20.02 2.55
CA ASP A 145 1.72 18.98 2.12
C ASP A 145 2.34 19.29 0.76
N MET A 146 1.57 19.90 -0.15
CA MET A 146 2.10 20.31 -1.46
C MET A 146 3.11 21.43 -1.36
N GLU A 147 2.89 22.39 -0.47
CA GLU A 147 3.89 23.44 -0.22
C GLU A 147 5.18 22.85 0.38
N LYS A 148 5.08 21.94 1.35
CA LYS A 148 6.25 21.26 1.91
C LYS A 148 6.98 20.41 0.88
N LEU A 149 6.27 19.67 0.02
CA LEU A 149 6.88 18.91 -1.07
C LEU A 149 7.60 19.83 -2.07
N ARG A 150 7.05 21.01 -2.37
CA ARG A 150 7.69 21.99 -3.26
C ARG A 150 9.02 22.45 -2.68
N LEU A 151 9.05 22.85 -1.41
CA LEU A 151 10.27 23.23 -0.71
C LEU A 151 11.28 22.09 -0.64
N LEU A 152 10.83 20.85 -0.43
CA LEU A 152 11.71 19.68 -0.45
C LEU A 152 12.33 19.46 -1.83
N ASN A 153 11.56 19.60 -2.91
CA ASN A 153 12.08 19.50 -4.27
C ASN A 153 13.09 20.63 -4.57
N GLU A 154 12.87 21.84 -4.08
CA GLU A 154 13.80 22.96 -4.25
C GLU A 154 15.14 22.69 -3.54
N LYS A 155 15.11 22.15 -2.33
CA LYS A 155 16.32 21.76 -1.59
C LYS A 155 17.14 20.68 -2.31
N ASN A 156 16.48 19.63 -2.79
CA ASN A 156 17.14 18.50 -3.47
C ASN A 156 17.51 18.79 -4.94
N LYS A 157 17.28 20.01 -5.45
CA LYS A 157 17.75 20.45 -6.78
C LYS A 157 19.12 21.15 -6.72
N ILE A 158 19.58 21.50 -5.52
CA ILE A 158 20.80 22.28 -5.29
C ILE A 158 22.01 21.35 -5.04
N ASP A 159 21.76 20.07 -4.78
CA ASP A 159 22.74 18.99 -4.73
C ASP A 159 22.80 18.25 -6.08
#